data_AF-A0A1Q4R6D6-F1
#
_entry.id   AF-A0A1Q4R6D6-F1
#
_cell.length_a   1.000
_cell.length_b   1.000
_cell.length_c   1.000
_cell.angle_alpha   90.00
_cell.angle_beta   90.00
_cell.angle_gamma   90.00
#
_symmetry.space_group_name_H-M   'P 1'
#
loop_
_entity.id
_entity.type
_entity.pdbx_description
1 polymer ?
#
loop_
_entity_poly.entity_id
_entity_poly.type
_entity_poly.pdbx_seq_one_letter_code
_entity_poly.pdbx_strand_id
1 'polypeptide(L)' 'MRDTSEIRFHLHHELDKFYHQLFDKLADAKIKEGDAAKVTQLLLNSRLDALKHLVSEDEMSAYEKVYPDD' A
#
# COMPACT_ATOMS: atom_id res chain seq x y z
N MET A 1 -8.48 -1.22 -23.51
CA MET A 1 -8.25 -1.28 -22.05
C MET A 1 -8.74 0.02 -21.43
N ARG A 2 -9.38 -0.03 -20.25
CA ARG A 2 -9.69 1.19 -19.49
C ARG A 2 -8.40 1.70 -18.88
N ASP A 3 -8.07 2.96 -19.12
CA ASP A 3 -7.01 3.65 -18.42
C ASP A 3 -7.42 3.81 -16.95
N THR A 4 -6.80 3.03 -16.06
CA THR A 4 -7.05 3.05 -14.62
C THR A 4 -6.04 3.91 -13.86
N SER A 5 -5.17 4.63 -14.57
CA SER A 5 -4.06 5.40 -13.99
C SER A 5 -4.54 6.49 -13.05
N GLU A 6 -5.58 7.23 -13.42
CA GLU A 6 -6.19 8.25 -12.55
C GLU A 6 -6.78 7.63 -11.27
N ILE A 7 -7.47 6.49 -11.39
CA ILE A 7 -8.06 5.78 -10.26
C ILE A 7 -6.96 5.28 -9.32
N ARG A 8 -5.90 4.69 -9.87
CA ARG A 8 -4.73 4.20 -9.13
C ARG A 8 -4.01 5.33 -8.42
N PHE A 9 -3.83 6.48 -9.09
CA PHE A 9 -3.22 7.66 -8.49
C PHE A 9 -4.06 8.24 -7.33
N HIS A 10 -5.36 8.39 -7.54
CA HIS A 10 -6.27 8.87 -6.51
C HIS A 10 -6.31 7.93 -5.30
N LEU A 11 -6.49 6.63 -5.53
CA LEU A 11 -6.47 5.62 -4.46
C LEU A 11 -5.14 5.58 -3.73
N HIS A 12 -4.01 5.67 -4.43
CA HIS A 12 -2.70 5.73 -3.79
C HIS A 12 -2.62 6.91 -2.81
N HIS A 13 -3.09 8.09 -3.19
CA HIS A 13 -3.07 9.28 -2.33
C HIS A 13 -3.99 9.15 -1.11
N GLU A 14 -5.22 8.64 -1.30
CA GLU A 14 -6.16 8.39 -0.20
C GLU A 14 -5.62 7.35 0.79
N LEU A 15 -5.04 6.27 0.27
CA LEU A 15 -4.40 5.23 1.09
C LEU A 15 -3.22 5.80 1.86
N ASP A 16 -2.36 6.60 1.22
CA ASP A 16 -1.20 7.21 1.88
C ASP A 16 -1.63 8.08 3.08
N LYS A 17 -2.65 8.93 2.92
CA LYS A 17 -3.23 9.70 4.03
C LYS A 17 -3.79 8.81 5.13
N PHE A 18 -4.55 7.78 4.75
CA PHE A 18 -5.14 6.84 5.71
C PHE A 18 -4.07 6.13 6.53
N TYR A 19 -3.01 5.62 5.89
CA TYR A 19 -1.91 4.93 6.57
C TYR A 19 -1.12 5.85 7.49
N HIS A 20 -0.84 7.10 7.10
CA HIS A 20 -0.21 8.07 8.00
C HIS A 20 -1.04 8.26 9.27
N GLN A 21 -2.34 8.51 9.14
CA GLN A 21 -3.22 8.67 10.31
C GLN A 21 -3.31 7.40 11.17
N LEU A 22 -3.28 6.23 10.54
CA LEU A 22 -3.32 4.96 11.25
C LEU A 22 -2.02 4.69 12.01
N PHE A 23 -0.87 5.02 11.41
CA PHE A 23 0.44 4.86 12.04
C PHE A 23 0.68 5.86 13.15
N ASP A 24 0.19 7.11 13.03
CA ASP A 24 0.18 8.07 14.14
C ASP A 24 -0.59 7.50 15.34
N LYS A 25 -1.79 6.94 15.10
CA LYS A 25 -2.59 6.30 16.14
C LYS A 25 -1.92 5.06 16.75
N LEU A 26 -1.19 4.28 15.96
CA LEU A 26 -0.44 3.12 16.45
C LEU A 26 0.77 3.56 17.29
N ALA A 27 1.42 4.67 16.94
CA ALA A 27 2.51 5.25 17.73
C ALA A 27 2.02 5.75 19.10
N ASP A 28 0.80 6.31 19.14
CA ASP A 28 0.15 6.74 20.38
C ASP A 28 -0.46 5.58 21.18
N ALA A 29 -0.66 4.41 20.56
CA ALA A 29 -1.17 3.24 21.23
C ALA A 29 -0.07 2.68 22.15
N LYS A 30 -0.42 2.40 23.41
CA LYS A 30 0.48 1.75 24.40
C LYS A 30 0.66 0.25 24.11
N ILE A 31 1.05 -0.08 22.89
CA ILE A 31 1.34 -1.45 22.44
C ILE A 31 2.86 -1.69 22.39
N LYS A 32 3.27 -2.95 22.29
CA LYS A 32 4.68 -3.29 22.17
C LYS A 32 5.19 -2.86 20.79
N GLU A 33 6.41 -2.34 20.76
CA GLU A 33 7.06 -1.87 19.53
C GLU A 33 7.10 -2.95 18.43
N GLY A 34 7.42 -4.19 18.78
CA GLY A 34 7.42 -5.31 17.83
C GLY A 34 6.03 -5.63 17.23
N ASP A 35 4.97 -5.45 18.02
CA ASP A 35 3.60 -5.65 17.55
C ASP A 35 3.18 -4.50 16.62
N ALA A 36 3.54 -3.25 16.97
CA ALA A 36 3.32 -2.09 16.12
C ALA A 36 4.03 -2.22 14.77
N ALA A 37 5.32 -2.61 14.79
CA ALA A 37 6.11 -2.83 13.58
C ALA A 37 5.49 -3.90 12.68
N LYS A 38 5.04 -5.02 13.28
CA LYS A 38 4.42 -6.11 12.52
C LYS A 38 3.09 -5.71 11.90
N VAL A 39 2.25 -4.97 12.64
CA VAL A 39 0.98 -4.45 12.13
C VAL A 39 1.23 -3.47 10.99
N THR A 40 2.18 -2.54 11.14
CA THR A 40 2.57 -1.59 10.09
C THR A 40 3.04 -2.31 8.83
N GLN A 41 3.89 -3.34 8.96
CA GLN A 41 4.37 -4.11 7.81
C GLN A 41 3.23 -4.83 7.07
N LEU A 42 2.33 -5.50 7.79
CA LEU A 42 1.18 -6.19 7.19
C LEU A 42 0.25 -5.22 6.44
N LEU A 43 0.04 -4.04 7.02
CA LEU A 43 -0.79 -2.98 6.45
C LEU A 43 -0.19 -2.41 5.16
N LEU A 44 1.12 -2.16 5.14
CA LEU A 44 1.84 -1.69 3.94
C LEU A 44 1.83 -2.73 2.82
N ASN A 45 2.02 -4.01 3.15
CA ASN A 45 1.98 -5.09 2.16
C ASN A 45 0.57 -5.24 1.56
N SER A 46 -0.47 -5.22 2.41
CA SER A 46 -1.86 -5.28 1.94
C SER A 46 -2.22 -4.12 1.01
N ARG A 47 -1.61 -2.94 1.18
CA ARG A 47 -1.79 -1.79 0.28
C ARG A 47 -1.30 -2.11 -1.13
N LEU A 48 -0.07 -2.62 -1.23
CA LEU A 48 0.57 -2.94 -2.51
C LEU A 48 -0.22 -4.04 -3.22
N ASP A 49 -0.62 -5.07 -2.47
CA ASP A 49 -1.46 -6.15 -2.99
C ASP A 49 -2.81 -5.68 -3.53
N ALA A 50 -3.44 -4.68 -2.89
CA ALA A 50 -4.70 -4.16 -3.38
C ALA A 50 -4.54 -3.36 -4.68
N LEU A 51 -3.45 -2.59 -4.82
CA LEU A 51 -3.22 -1.70 -5.95
C LEU A 51 -2.74 -2.44 -7.21
N LYS A 52 -2.11 -3.63 -7.08
CA LYS A 52 -1.65 -4.42 -8.24
C LYS A 52 -2.75 -4.77 -9.23
N HIS A 53 -3.99 -4.91 -8.75
CA HIS A 53 -5.17 -5.20 -9.59
C HIS A 53 -5.59 -4.02 -10.50
N LEU A 54 -5.03 -2.83 -10.29
CA LEU A 54 -5.25 -1.64 -11.10
C LEU A 54 -4.07 -1.33 -12.04
N VAL A 55 -3.03 -2.16 -12.01
CA VAL A 55 -1.91 -2.11 -12.95
C VAL A 55 -2.37 -2.77 -14.25
N SER A 56 -2.18 -2.08 -15.37
CA SER A 56 -2.54 -2.64 -16.67
C SER A 56 -1.55 -3.73 -17.09
N GLU A 57 -1.97 -4.62 -18.00
CA GLU A 57 -1.13 -5.75 -18.45
C GLU A 57 0.22 -5.28 -19.05
N ASP A 58 0.22 -4.14 -19.74
CA ASP A 58 1.41 -3.51 -20.32
C ASP A 58 2.34 -2.87 -19.29
N GLU A 59 1.81 -2.45 -18.13
CA GLU A 59 2.58 -1.88 -17.02
C GLU A 59 3.09 -2.96 -16.05
N MET A 60 2.52 -4.16 -16.06
CA MET A 60 2.80 -5.21 -15.08
C MET A 60 4.28 -5.61 -15.04
N SER A 61 4.94 -5.76 -16.19
CA SER A 61 6.37 -6.09 -16.23
C SER A 61 7.28 -4.99 -15.65
N ALA A 62 6.84 -3.74 -15.66
CA ALA A 62 7.56 -2.65 -14.99
C ALA A 62 7.26 -2.64 -13.49
N TYR A 63 6.01 -2.92 -13.11
CA TYR A 63 5.58 -3.05 -11.72
C TYR A 63 6.35 -4.17 -10.98
N GLU A 64 6.40 -5.38 -11.54
CA GLU A 64 7.09 -6.55 -10.94
C GLU A 64 8.60 -6.32 -10.72
N LYS A 65 9.24 -5.47 -11.52
CA LYS A 65 10.66 -5.12 -11.32
C LYS A 65 10.89 -4.23 -10.10
N VAL A 66 9.92 -3.39 -9.78
CA VAL A 66 9.99 -2.45 -8.64
C VAL A 66 9.47 -3.09 -7.37
N TYR A 67 8.44 -3.93 -7.50
CA TYR A 67 7.79 -4.66 -6.42
C TYR A 67 7.76 -6.16 -6.78
N PRO A 68 8.89 -6.87 -6.65
CA PRO A 68 8.90 -8.31 -6.84
C PRO A 68 7.98 -8.96 -5.80
N ASP A 69 7.21 -9.96 -6.22
CA ASP A 69 6.59 -10.87 -5.25
C ASP A 69 7.74 -11.55 -4.47
N ASP A 70 7.71 -11.39 -3.15
CA ASP A 70 8.72 -11.90 -2.19
C ASP A 70 8.93 -13.43 -2.31
#